data_AF-J3MVG9-F1
#
_entry.id   AF-J3MVG9-F1
#
_cell.length_a   1.000
_cell.length_b   1.000
_cell.length_c   1.000
_cell.angle_alpha   90.00
_cell.angle_beta   90.00
_cell.angle_gamma   90.00
#
_symmetry.space_group_name_H-M   'P 1'
#
loop_
_entity.id
_entity.type
_entity.pdbx_description
1 polymer ?
#
loop_
_entity_poly.entity_id
_entity_poly.type
_entity_poly.pdbx_seq_one_letter_code
_entity_poly.pdbx_strand_id
1 'polypeptide(L)'
;MEICLKASQPLRVALRIADGDETPAAPKIMAAMDHARSSISDALKDKPMLLNEVLECHNQMEQKLYGAALYLNPDKFFAIREKRQAARLRSMFNDVVWKMVIDEDEPTKIIRQADDGDCFSKPLAIRDRDKKNPILWWGAYGGLTFELAKRIISLCCSASGCERNWSAFAHMSNRFQKTRQLGSKGKRCNLLLLEEFQRENEWVDDNCDLVHAADDDLNWANVDKAIGAT
;
A
#
# COMPACT_ATOMS: atom_id res chain seq x y z
N MET A 1 -8.08 28.41 15.04
CA MET A 1 -7.93 28.06 13.61
C MET A 1 -6.59 27.39 13.35
N GLU A 2 -5.47 27.96 13.81
CA GLU A 2 -4.12 27.39 13.61
C GLU A 2 -3.93 25.94 14.10
N ILE A 3 -4.42 25.61 15.29
CA ILE A 3 -4.34 24.23 15.84
C ILE A 3 -5.10 23.22 14.95
N CYS A 4 -6.27 23.60 14.45
CA CYS A 4 -7.06 22.75 13.56
C CYS A 4 -6.33 22.50 12.24
N LEU A 5 -5.66 23.50 11.69
CA LEU A 5 -4.86 23.35 10.46
C LEU A 5 -3.66 22.43 10.69
N LYS A 6 -2.90 22.64 11.77
CA LYS A 6 -1.75 21.77 12.12
C LYS A 6 -2.16 20.31 12.36
N ALA A 7 -3.31 20.07 13.00
CA ALA A 7 -3.81 18.72 13.25
C ALA A 7 -4.41 18.03 11.99
N SER A 8 -5.07 18.79 11.11
CA SER A 8 -5.77 18.23 9.93
C SER A 8 -4.88 18.06 8.69
N GLN A 9 -3.87 18.91 8.52
CA GLN A 9 -2.98 18.86 7.36
C GLN A 9 -2.33 17.47 7.12
N PRO A 10 -1.75 16.79 8.14
CA PRO A 10 -1.13 15.49 7.89
C PRO A 10 -2.15 14.38 7.56
N LEU A 11 -3.41 14.50 8.03
CA LEU A 11 -4.49 13.60 7.62
C LEU A 11 -4.83 13.80 6.14
N ARG A 12 -4.84 15.04 5.64
CA ARG A 12 -5.06 15.32 4.21
C ARG A 12 -3.99 14.68 3.34
N VAL A 13 -2.73 14.67 3.80
CA VAL A 13 -1.63 13.99 3.10
C VAL A 13 -1.84 12.48 3.08
N ALA A 14 -2.18 11.87 4.21
CA ALA A 14 -2.45 10.43 4.28
C ALA A 14 -3.64 10.01 3.41
N LEU A 15 -4.71 10.82 3.36
CA LEU A 15 -5.86 10.60 2.48
C LEU A 15 -5.46 10.67 1.00
N ARG A 16 -4.66 11.68 0.61
CA ARG A 16 -4.17 11.79 -0.77
C ARG A 16 -3.32 10.59 -1.18
N ILE A 17 -2.53 10.03 -0.25
CA ILE A 17 -1.78 8.79 -0.49
C ILE A 17 -2.74 7.61 -0.66
N ALA A 18 -3.77 7.49 0.19
CA ALA A 18 -4.72 6.39 0.12
C ALA A 18 -5.56 6.41 -1.18
N ASP A 19 -5.90 7.60 -1.69
CA ASP A 19 -6.72 7.84 -2.90
C ASP A 19 -5.89 8.03 -4.19
N GLY A 20 -4.56 7.86 -4.10
CA GLY A 20 -3.67 7.94 -5.25
C GLY A 20 -3.70 6.64 -6.05
N ASP A 21 -3.88 6.74 -7.37
CA ASP A 21 -4.00 5.57 -8.26
C ASP A 21 -2.66 5.20 -8.96
N GLU A 22 -1.69 6.13 -9.01
CA GLU A 22 -0.46 5.99 -9.80
C GLU A 22 0.58 5.06 -9.17
N THR A 23 0.69 5.06 -7.84
CA THR A 23 1.63 4.20 -7.12
C THR A 23 0.92 3.47 -5.99
N PRO A 24 1.32 2.21 -5.69
CA PRO A 24 0.65 1.47 -4.63
C PRO A 24 0.70 2.24 -3.30
N ALA A 25 -0.47 2.48 -2.71
CA ALA A 25 -0.62 3.26 -1.47
C ALA A 25 -0.24 2.45 -0.22
N ALA A 26 -0.51 1.15 -0.22
CA ALA A 26 -0.31 0.27 0.94
C ALA A 26 1.11 0.31 1.53
N PRO A 27 2.19 0.33 0.72
CA PRO A 27 3.57 0.45 1.23
C PRO A 27 3.92 1.79 1.88
N LYS A 28 3.01 2.78 1.85
CA LYS A 28 3.24 4.15 2.30
C LYS A 28 2.29 4.57 3.42
N ILE A 29 1.06 4.04 3.43
CA ILE A 29 -0.01 4.54 4.28
C ILE A 29 0.31 4.43 5.77
N MET A 30 0.97 3.36 6.23
CA MET A 30 1.32 3.23 7.65
C MET A 30 2.26 4.35 8.10
N ALA A 31 3.28 4.67 7.31
CA ALA A 31 4.24 5.73 7.63
C ALA A 31 3.56 7.11 7.64
N ALA A 32 2.66 7.36 6.68
CA ALA A 32 1.87 8.59 6.63
C ALA A 32 0.95 8.73 7.85
N MET A 33 0.34 7.64 8.28
CA MET A 33 -0.53 7.61 9.46
C MET A 33 0.26 7.77 10.77
N ASP A 34 1.41 7.12 10.92
CA ASP A 34 2.32 7.31 12.06
C ASP A 34 2.77 8.79 12.15
N HIS A 35 3.09 9.42 11.01
CA HIS A 35 3.41 10.84 10.95
C HIS A 35 2.23 11.73 11.36
N ALA A 36 1.03 11.43 10.87
CA ALA A 36 -0.18 12.16 11.24
C ALA A 36 -0.47 12.04 12.73
N ARG A 37 -0.31 10.85 13.29
CA ARG A 37 -0.47 10.60 14.73
C ARG A 37 0.48 11.46 15.56
N SER A 38 1.76 11.48 15.21
CA SER A 38 2.76 12.32 15.90
C SER A 38 2.42 13.80 15.81
N SER A 39 2.08 14.27 14.60
CA SER A 39 1.80 15.69 14.35
C SER A 39 0.53 16.17 15.06
N ILE A 40 -0.52 15.33 15.11
CA ILE A 40 -1.75 15.61 15.87
C ILE A 40 -1.45 15.64 17.36
N SER A 41 -0.65 14.69 17.85
CA SER A 41 -0.25 14.62 19.26
C SER A 41 0.48 15.89 19.69
N ASP A 42 1.41 16.37 18.86
CA ASP A 42 2.14 17.61 19.12
C ASP A 42 1.23 18.85 19.04
N ALA A 43 0.32 18.90 18.07
CA ALA A 43 -0.60 20.02 17.88
C ALA A 43 -1.67 20.12 18.98
N LEU A 44 -2.08 19.00 19.56
CA LEU A 44 -3.12 18.89 20.57
C LEU A 44 -2.59 18.57 21.97
N LYS A 45 -1.27 18.66 22.20
CA LYS A 45 -0.63 18.35 23.49
C LYS A 45 -1.27 19.07 24.69
N ASP A 46 -1.75 20.30 24.47
CA ASP A 46 -2.37 21.14 25.50
C ASP A 46 -3.89 20.89 25.63
N LYS A 47 -4.45 19.94 24.86
CA LYS A 47 -5.87 19.59 24.79
C LYS A 47 -6.08 18.07 24.89
N PRO A 48 -5.77 17.45 26.04
CA PRO A 48 -5.72 15.99 26.18
C PRO A 48 -7.05 15.28 25.92
N MET A 49 -8.19 15.89 26.26
CA MET A 49 -9.51 15.31 25.98
C MET A 49 -9.78 15.17 24.48
N LEU A 50 -9.50 16.23 23.71
CA LEU A 50 -9.65 16.23 22.26
C LEU A 50 -8.61 15.32 21.59
N LEU A 51 -7.38 15.30 22.11
CA LEU A 51 -6.36 14.38 21.60
C LEU A 51 -6.79 12.93 21.76
N ASN A 52 -7.35 12.54 22.91
CA ASN A 52 -7.80 11.18 23.13
C ASN A 52 -8.92 10.78 22.16
N GLU A 53 -9.91 11.66 21.97
CA GLU A 53 -11.01 11.45 21.02
C GLU A 53 -10.51 11.23 19.58
N VAL A 54 -9.55 12.04 19.12
CA VAL A 54 -8.97 11.90 17.78
C VAL A 54 -8.12 10.62 17.65
N LEU A 55 -7.38 10.24 18.69
CA LEU A 55 -6.55 9.03 18.66
C LEU A 55 -7.35 7.74 18.76
N GLU A 56 -8.50 7.73 19.43
CA GLU A 56 -9.38 6.56 19.48
C GLU A 56 -9.89 6.16 18.09
N CYS A 57 -10.28 7.12 17.25
CA CYS A 57 -10.65 6.87 15.86
C CYS A 57 -9.50 6.25 15.05
N HIS A 58 -8.24 6.56 15.39
CA HIS A 58 -7.06 6.08 14.66
C HIS A 58 -6.67 4.64 15.01
N ASN A 59 -6.95 4.16 16.23
CA ASN A 59 -6.58 2.82 16.67
C ASN A 59 -7.28 1.71 15.86
N GLN A 60 -8.37 2.02 15.16
CA GLN A 60 -9.05 1.07 14.26
C GLN A 60 -8.28 0.82 12.95
N MET A 61 -7.25 1.63 12.65
CA MET A 61 -6.51 1.61 11.39
C MET A 61 -5.14 0.92 11.49
N GLU A 62 -4.67 0.55 12.69
CA GLU A 62 -3.40 -0.19 12.87
C GLU A 62 -3.58 -1.65 12.41
N GLN A 63 -3.62 -1.81 11.10
CA GLN A 63 -3.72 -3.11 10.47
C GLN A 63 -2.32 -3.64 10.25
N LYS A 64 -2.02 -4.81 10.81
CA LYS A 64 -0.77 -5.55 10.57
C LYS A 64 -0.45 -5.65 9.07
N LEU A 65 -1.49 -5.65 8.24
CA LEU A 65 -1.40 -5.59 6.78
C LEU A 65 -0.65 -4.36 6.24
N TYR A 66 -0.92 -3.16 6.76
CA TYR A 66 -0.21 -1.95 6.35
C TYR A 66 1.23 -1.93 6.87
N GLY A 67 1.49 -2.54 8.03
CA GLY A 67 2.86 -2.74 8.52
C GLY A 67 3.65 -3.74 7.70
N ALA A 68 3.02 -4.84 7.28
CA ALA A 68 3.60 -5.77 6.34
C ALA A 68 3.87 -5.11 4.98
N ALA A 69 2.94 -4.28 4.49
CA ALA A 69 3.11 -3.55 3.24
C ALA A 69 4.28 -2.54 3.31
N LEU A 70 4.39 -1.80 4.41
CA LEU A 70 5.51 -0.88 4.65
C LEU A 70 6.84 -1.64 4.78
N TYR A 71 6.86 -2.80 5.45
CA TYR A 71 8.03 -3.67 5.52
C TYR A 71 8.50 -4.11 4.13
N LEU A 72 7.57 -4.32 3.20
CA LEU A 72 7.84 -4.72 1.81
C LEU A 72 8.12 -3.55 0.86
N ASN A 73 8.20 -2.32 1.33
CA ASN A 73 8.50 -1.17 0.49
C ASN A 73 9.99 -1.19 0.06
N PRO A 74 10.34 -1.39 -1.22
CA PRO A 74 11.75 -1.54 -1.63
C PRO A 74 12.62 -0.32 -1.32
N ASP A 75 12.09 0.88 -1.53
CA ASP A 75 12.79 2.14 -1.25
C ASP A 75 13.14 2.23 0.24
N LYS A 76 12.21 1.83 1.11
CA LYS A 76 12.38 1.93 2.57
C LYS A 76 12.90 0.64 3.22
N PHE A 77 13.00 -0.46 2.48
CA PHE A 77 13.28 -1.80 2.99
C PHE A 77 14.54 -1.84 3.86
N PHE A 78 15.67 -1.37 3.33
CA PHE A 78 16.95 -1.36 4.03
C PHE A 78 16.94 -0.40 5.22
N ALA A 79 16.40 0.81 5.02
CA ALA A 79 16.30 1.83 6.06
C ALA A 79 15.40 1.38 7.22
N ILE A 80 14.37 0.57 6.96
CA ILE A 80 13.49 -0.02 7.97
C ILE A 80 14.21 -1.14 8.71
N ARG A 81 14.90 -2.05 8.01
CA ARG A 81 15.60 -3.20 8.59
C ARG A 81 16.68 -2.81 9.59
N GLU A 82 17.35 -1.68 9.38
CA GLU A 82 18.45 -1.21 10.22
C GLU A 82 17.98 -0.43 11.46
N LYS A 83 16.66 -0.17 11.62
CA LYS A 83 16.12 0.69 12.67
C LYS A 83 15.37 -0.03 13.77
N ARG A 84 15.13 0.67 14.87
CA ARG A 84 14.31 0.22 16.02
C ARG A 84 12.92 -0.29 15.62
N GLN A 85 12.34 0.23 14.53
CA GLN A 85 11.03 -0.20 14.03
C GLN A 85 11.05 -1.51 13.22
N ALA A 86 12.25 -2.01 12.85
CA ALA A 86 12.43 -3.24 12.08
C ALA A 86 11.69 -4.41 12.71
N ALA A 87 11.86 -4.61 14.02
CA ALA A 87 11.26 -5.73 14.75
C ALA A 87 9.72 -5.68 14.74
N ARG A 88 9.12 -4.47 14.91
CA ARG A 88 7.66 -4.30 14.88
C ARG A 88 7.11 -4.64 13.50
N LEU A 89 7.66 -4.04 12.45
CA LEU A 89 7.19 -4.22 11.07
C LEU A 89 7.43 -5.65 10.57
N ARG A 90 8.55 -6.26 10.96
CA ARG A 90 8.85 -7.66 10.71
C ARG A 90 7.87 -8.62 11.39
N SER A 91 7.51 -8.35 12.64
CA SER A 91 6.50 -9.14 13.35
C SER A 91 5.14 -9.06 12.63
N MET A 92 4.74 -7.85 12.21
CA MET A 92 3.53 -7.65 11.41
C MET A 92 3.57 -8.38 10.07
N PHE A 93 4.72 -8.35 9.37
CA PHE A 93 4.93 -9.11 8.14
C PHE A 93 4.76 -10.62 8.36
N ASN A 94 5.42 -11.18 9.36
CA ASN A 94 5.31 -12.60 9.68
C ASN A 94 3.87 -13.00 10.00
N ASP A 95 3.17 -12.21 10.83
CA ASP A 95 1.76 -12.44 11.16
C ASP A 95 0.84 -12.44 9.93
N VAL A 96 1.15 -11.61 8.93
CA VAL A 96 0.39 -11.54 7.67
C VAL A 96 0.72 -12.73 6.78
N VAL A 97 1.99 -13.12 6.68
CA VAL A 97 2.41 -14.32 5.93
C VAL A 97 1.67 -15.55 6.44
N TRP A 98 1.68 -15.77 7.77
CA TRP A 98 0.99 -16.90 8.41
C TRP A 98 -0.52 -16.92 8.18
N LYS A 99 -1.14 -15.77 7.92
CA LYS A 99 -2.58 -15.66 7.67
C LYS A 99 -2.95 -15.77 6.19
N MET A 100 -2.07 -15.33 5.29
CA MET A 100 -2.36 -15.24 3.85
C MET A 100 -1.87 -16.44 3.04
N VAL A 101 -0.95 -17.22 3.59
CA VAL A 101 -0.40 -18.43 2.95
C VAL A 101 -1.01 -19.66 3.61
N ILE A 102 -1.73 -20.45 2.81
CA ILE A 102 -2.52 -21.61 3.29
C ILE A 102 -1.63 -22.85 3.52
N ASP A 103 -0.58 -22.99 2.72
CA ASP A 103 0.37 -24.10 2.84
C ASP A 103 1.18 -23.99 4.14
N GLU A 104 1.49 -25.12 4.78
CA GLU A 104 2.18 -25.13 6.09
C GLU A 104 3.68 -24.85 5.98
N ASP A 105 4.31 -25.18 4.85
CA ASP A 105 5.77 -25.08 4.65
C ASP A 105 6.21 -23.81 3.90
N GLU A 106 5.38 -23.30 3.00
CA GLU A 106 5.64 -22.07 2.23
C GLU A 106 5.87 -20.81 3.08
N PRO A 107 5.13 -20.54 4.19
CA PRO A 107 5.37 -19.39 5.06
C PRO A 107 6.83 -19.32 5.52
N THR A 108 7.39 -20.47 5.91
CA THR A 108 8.76 -20.58 6.38
C THR A 108 9.76 -20.26 5.26
N LYS A 109 9.52 -20.72 4.04
CA LYS A 109 10.39 -20.42 2.88
C LYS A 109 10.35 -18.93 2.53
N ILE A 110 9.16 -18.33 2.52
CA ILE A 110 8.96 -16.90 2.23
C ILE A 110 9.66 -16.03 3.28
N ILE A 111 9.48 -16.34 4.56
CA ILE A 111 10.13 -15.61 5.67
C ILE A 111 11.65 -15.75 5.57
N ARG A 112 12.17 -16.95 5.33
CA ARG A 112 13.62 -17.17 5.18
C ARG A 112 14.20 -16.41 4.00
N GLN A 113 13.53 -16.40 2.85
CA GLN A 113 14.00 -15.62 1.70
C GLN A 113 13.98 -14.11 1.98
N ALA A 114 12.98 -13.62 2.72
CA ALA A 114 12.93 -12.23 3.17
C ALA A 114 14.07 -11.88 4.15
N ASP A 115 14.60 -12.86 4.86
CA ASP A 115 15.69 -12.72 5.83
C ASP A 115 17.06 -12.75 5.20
N ASP A 116 17.29 -13.77 4.37
CA ASP A 116 18.57 -14.06 3.73
C ASP A 116 19.05 -12.86 2.92
N GLY A 117 18.11 -12.08 2.37
CA GLY A 117 18.40 -10.78 1.75
C GLY A 117 19.34 -10.87 0.55
N ASP A 118 19.75 -12.06 0.14
CA ASP A 118 20.85 -12.29 -0.80
C ASP A 118 20.49 -11.79 -2.21
N CYS A 119 19.23 -11.94 -2.62
CA CYS A 119 18.71 -11.33 -3.84
C CYS A 119 18.53 -9.81 -3.74
N PHE A 120 18.18 -9.29 -2.56
CA PHE A 120 17.92 -7.87 -2.34
C PHE A 120 19.20 -7.06 -2.14
N SER A 121 20.26 -7.69 -1.63
CA SER A 121 21.55 -7.06 -1.34
C SER A 121 22.44 -6.93 -2.58
N LYS A 122 21.98 -7.39 -3.74
CA LYS A 122 22.68 -7.22 -5.02
C LYS A 122 22.73 -5.73 -5.39
N PRO A 123 23.85 -5.22 -5.94
CA PRO A 123 23.99 -3.81 -6.30
C PRO A 123 22.88 -3.27 -7.20
N LEU A 124 22.36 -4.08 -8.14
CA LEU A 124 21.26 -3.70 -9.02
C LEU A 124 19.94 -3.54 -8.25
N ALA A 125 19.61 -4.47 -7.36
CA ALA A 125 18.40 -4.39 -6.55
C ALA A 125 18.44 -3.17 -5.62
N ILE A 126 19.60 -2.87 -5.04
CA ILE A 126 19.83 -1.68 -4.22
C ILE A 126 19.67 -0.40 -5.05
N ARG A 127 20.21 -0.34 -6.28
CA ARG A 127 20.16 0.85 -7.14
C ARG A 127 18.79 1.16 -7.72
N ASP A 128 17.97 0.12 -7.91
CA ASP A 128 16.67 0.25 -8.59
C ASP A 128 15.51 0.41 -7.58
N ARG A 129 15.78 0.35 -6.28
CA ARG A 129 14.76 0.30 -5.20
C ARG A 129 13.84 1.52 -5.11
N ASP A 130 14.37 2.70 -5.44
CA ASP A 130 13.68 4.00 -5.42
C ASP A 130 13.26 4.46 -6.83
N LYS A 131 13.74 3.76 -7.87
CA LYS A 131 13.51 4.11 -9.28
C LYS A 131 12.42 3.27 -9.94
N LYS A 132 12.17 2.06 -9.44
CA LYS A 132 11.13 1.16 -9.95
C LYS A 132 9.86 1.27 -9.12
N ASN A 133 8.72 1.11 -9.79
CA ASN A 133 7.48 0.80 -9.10
C ASN A 133 7.69 -0.42 -8.18
N PRO A 134 7.17 -0.42 -6.92
CA PRO A 134 7.36 -1.52 -5.99
C PRO A 134 7.01 -2.90 -6.55
N ILE A 135 5.92 -3.00 -7.34
CA ILE A 135 5.50 -4.27 -7.96
C ILE A 135 6.55 -4.74 -8.97
N LEU A 136 7.09 -3.84 -9.79
CA LEU A 136 8.12 -4.19 -10.78
C LEU A 136 9.43 -4.58 -10.12
N TRP A 137 9.81 -3.91 -9.02
CA TRP A 137 11.00 -4.26 -8.26
C TRP A 137 10.87 -5.67 -7.66
N TRP A 138 9.73 -5.99 -7.04
CA TRP A 138 9.46 -7.33 -6.54
C TRP A 138 9.39 -8.37 -7.67
N GLY A 139 8.91 -8.00 -8.86
CA GLY A 139 8.93 -8.90 -10.02
C GLY A 139 10.34 -9.24 -10.49
N ALA A 140 11.27 -8.29 -10.39
CA ALA A 140 12.66 -8.47 -10.80
C ALA A 140 13.52 -9.20 -9.77
N TYR A 141 13.30 -8.97 -8.47
CA TYR A 141 14.20 -9.42 -7.40
C TYR A 141 13.53 -10.28 -6.32
N GLY A 142 12.20 -10.36 -6.31
CA GLY A 142 11.39 -10.88 -5.22
C GLY A 142 11.36 -12.38 -5.04
N GLY A 143 11.80 -13.18 -6.02
CA GLY A 143 11.79 -14.65 -5.92
C GLY A 143 10.44 -15.21 -5.46
N LEU A 144 10.44 -16.11 -4.46
CA LEU A 144 9.23 -16.70 -3.87
C LEU A 144 8.36 -15.69 -3.14
N THR A 145 8.96 -14.60 -2.62
CA THR A 145 8.23 -13.53 -1.94
C THR A 145 7.41 -12.67 -2.91
N PHE A 146 7.66 -12.72 -4.22
CA PHE A 146 7.01 -11.85 -5.21
C PHE A 146 5.48 -11.92 -5.16
N GLU A 147 4.90 -13.12 -5.20
CA GLU A 147 3.43 -13.26 -5.27
C GLU A 147 2.74 -12.74 -4.00
N LEU A 148 3.34 -13.00 -2.84
CA LEU A 148 2.84 -12.44 -1.59
C LEU A 148 3.00 -10.92 -1.54
N ALA A 149 4.17 -10.42 -1.95
CA ALA A 149 4.44 -8.99 -1.98
C ALA A 149 3.48 -8.27 -2.92
N LYS A 150 3.29 -8.76 -4.15
CA LYS A 150 2.33 -8.26 -5.12
C LYS A 150 0.92 -8.18 -4.52
N ARG A 151 0.46 -9.22 -3.82
CA ARG A 151 -0.85 -9.23 -3.16
C ARG A 151 -0.97 -8.15 -2.08
N ILE A 152 0.01 -8.06 -1.18
CA ILE A 152 -0.02 -7.12 -0.05
C ILE A 152 0.13 -5.67 -0.54
N ILE A 153 1.12 -5.39 -1.39
CA ILE A 153 1.41 -4.02 -1.83
C ILE A 153 0.34 -3.47 -2.78
N SER A 154 -0.37 -4.33 -3.53
CA SER A 154 -1.44 -3.90 -4.46
C SER A 154 -2.77 -3.61 -3.78
N LEU A 155 -2.88 -3.72 -2.46
CA LEU A 155 -4.15 -3.48 -1.77
C LEU A 155 -4.56 -2.01 -1.85
N CYS A 156 -5.82 -1.78 -2.21
CA CYS A 156 -6.43 -0.46 -2.09
C CYS A 156 -6.53 -0.07 -0.62
N CYS A 157 -6.06 1.13 -0.28
CA CYS A 157 -6.15 1.69 1.07
C CYS A 157 -7.42 2.51 1.29
N SER A 158 -8.17 2.80 0.22
CA SER A 158 -9.44 3.49 0.26
C SER A 158 -10.49 2.78 -0.58
N ALA A 159 -11.75 2.89 -0.19
CA ALA A 159 -12.89 2.50 -1.03
C ALA A 159 -13.17 3.57 -2.09
N SER A 160 -12.78 4.82 -1.84
CA SER A 160 -13.01 6.00 -2.66
C SER A 160 -12.18 6.05 -3.94
N GLY A 161 -11.03 5.37 -4.01
CA GLY A 161 -10.24 5.29 -5.27
C GLY A 161 -11.06 4.74 -6.45
N CYS A 162 -12.01 3.85 -6.18
CA CYS A 162 -12.92 3.30 -7.19
C CYS A 162 -14.04 4.26 -7.61
N GLU A 163 -14.29 5.35 -6.87
CA GLU A 163 -15.38 6.31 -7.17
C GLU A 163 -15.14 7.06 -8.47
N ARG A 164 -13.88 7.33 -8.83
CA ARG A 164 -13.51 7.96 -10.11
C ARG A 164 -13.91 7.12 -11.33
N ASN A 165 -13.98 5.80 -11.16
CA ASN A 165 -14.37 4.84 -12.21
C ASN A 165 -15.79 4.27 -12.03
N TRP A 166 -16.61 4.86 -11.15
CA TRP A 166 -17.95 4.35 -10.86
C TRP A 166 -18.82 4.20 -12.11
N SER A 167 -18.71 5.12 -13.07
CA SER A 167 -19.42 5.05 -14.35
C SER A 167 -18.98 3.83 -15.18
N ALA A 168 -17.69 3.49 -15.20
CA ALA A 168 -17.16 2.30 -15.86
C ALA A 168 -17.60 1.00 -15.16
N PHE A 169 -17.58 0.96 -13.82
CA PHE A 169 -18.09 -0.17 -13.05
C PHE A 169 -19.60 -0.37 -13.21
N ALA A 170 -20.38 0.72 -13.23
CA ALA A 170 -21.81 0.67 -13.52
C ALA A 170 -22.08 0.16 -14.94
N HIS A 171 -21.28 0.56 -15.92
CA HIS A 171 -21.38 0.08 -17.30
C HIS A 171 -21.06 -1.42 -17.42
N MET A 172 -20.03 -1.90 -16.73
CA MET A 172 -19.71 -3.34 -16.65
C MET A 172 -20.81 -4.13 -15.95
N SER A 173 -21.32 -3.65 -14.81
CA SER A 173 -22.44 -4.28 -14.08
C SER A 173 -23.70 -4.40 -14.96
N ASN A 174 -24.04 -3.34 -15.70
CA ASN A 174 -25.13 -3.35 -16.67
C ASN A 174 -24.89 -4.34 -17.82
N ARG A 175 -23.64 -4.47 -18.31
CA ARG A 175 -23.26 -5.50 -19.30
C ARG A 175 -23.44 -6.90 -18.73
N PHE A 176 -22.94 -7.20 -17.53
CA PHE A 176 -23.11 -8.49 -16.89
C PHE A 176 -24.59 -8.84 -16.65
N GLN A 177 -25.40 -7.85 -16.26
CA GLN A 177 -26.84 -8.03 -16.07
C GLN A 177 -27.55 -8.31 -17.41
N LYS A 178 -27.21 -7.57 -18.49
CA LYS A 178 -27.71 -7.84 -19.84
C LYS A 178 -27.27 -9.21 -20.35
N THR A 179 -26.02 -9.61 -20.15
CA THR A 179 -25.50 -10.92 -20.56
C THR A 179 -26.17 -12.05 -19.78
N ARG A 180 -26.47 -11.88 -18.49
CA ARG A 180 -27.28 -12.84 -17.71
C ARG A 180 -28.71 -12.95 -18.22
N GLN A 181 -29.34 -11.82 -18.59
CA GLN A 181 -30.68 -11.82 -19.19
C GLN A 181 -30.70 -12.49 -20.58
N LEU A 182 -29.65 -12.31 -21.38
CA LEU A 182 -29.49 -12.94 -22.70
C LEU A 182 -29.08 -14.43 -22.61
N GLY A 183 -28.32 -14.81 -21.58
CA GLY A 183 -27.90 -16.19 -21.29
C GLY A 183 -29.05 -17.12 -20.88
N SER A 184 -30.18 -16.56 -20.42
CA SER A 184 -31.44 -17.32 -20.23
C SER A 184 -32.04 -17.88 -21.52
N LYS A 185 -31.51 -17.54 -22.71
CA LYS A 185 -31.91 -18.11 -24.01
C LYS A 185 -31.01 -19.26 -24.51
N GLY A 186 -30.36 -20.01 -23.60
CA GLY A 186 -29.94 -21.39 -23.89
C GLY A 186 -28.47 -21.61 -24.29
N LYS A 187 -27.54 -20.71 -23.94
CA LYS A 187 -26.10 -21.04 -23.94
C LYS A 187 -25.54 -20.85 -22.54
N ARG A 188 -25.04 -21.93 -21.93
CA ARG A 188 -24.25 -21.89 -20.69
C ARG A 188 -23.00 -21.04 -20.94
N CYS A 189 -23.05 -19.76 -20.56
CA CYS A 189 -21.85 -18.96 -20.46
C CYS A 189 -21.20 -19.27 -19.10
N ASN A 190 -19.99 -19.83 -19.11
CA ASN A 190 -19.16 -19.95 -17.93
C ASN A 190 -18.79 -18.53 -17.45
N LEU A 191 -19.39 -18.08 -16.36
CA LEU A 191 -19.18 -16.75 -15.76
C LEU A 191 -17.86 -16.67 -14.95
N LEU A 192 -16.99 -17.67 -15.07
CA LEU A 192 -15.75 -17.83 -14.31
C LEU A 192 -14.57 -18.21 -15.20
N LEU A 193 -14.56 -17.79 -16.47
CA LEU A 193 -13.29 -17.63 -17.17
C LEU A 193 -12.58 -16.40 -16.56
N LEU A 194 -11.98 -16.62 -15.39
CA LEU A 194 -11.05 -15.71 -14.72
C LEU A 194 -9.83 -15.40 -15.61
N GLU A 195 -9.65 -16.12 -16.72
CA GLU A 195 -8.63 -15.85 -17.73
C GLU A 195 -8.84 -14.50 -18.45
N GLU A 196 -10.04 -13.89 -18.40
CA GLU A 196 -10.25 -12.54 -18.93
C GLU A 196 -10.10 -11.43 -17.86
N PHE A 197 -9.92 -11.77 -16.58
CA PHE A 197 -9.29 -10.83 -15.64
C PHE A 197 -7.77 -10.90 -15.82
N GLN A 198 -7.34 -10.81 -17.08
CA GLN A 198 -6.04 -10.29 -17.44
C GLN A 198 -5.99 -8.88 -16.87
N ARG A 199 -5.56 -8.81 -15.61
CA ARG A 199 -4.77 -7.71 -15.07
C ARG A 199 -3.44 -7.72 -15.83
N GLU A 200 -3.51 -7.64 -17.15
CA GLU A 200 -2.39 -7.18 -17.95
C GLU A 200 -2.10 -5.78 -17.45
N ASN A 201 -0.81 -5.51 -17.31
CA ASN A 201 -0.24 -4.38 -16.61
C ASN A 201 -0.47 -3.05 -17.36
N GLU A 202 -1.64 -2.84 -17.96
CA GLU A 202 -2.00 -1.65 -18.73
C GLU A 202 -2.16 -0.38 -17.85
N TRP A 203 -2.06 -0.53 -16.53
CA TRP A 203 -2.03 0.58 -15.56
C TRP A 203 -0.60 0.99 -15.16
N VAL A 204 0.43 0.28 -15.63
CA VAL A 204 1.82 0.66 -15.42
C VAL A 204 2.32 1.22 -16.75
N ASP A 205 2.09 2.51 -16.94
CA ASP A 205 2.80 3.24 -17.99
C ASP A 205 4.29 3.27 -17.62
N ASP A 206 5.11 2.54 -18.38
CA ASP A 206 6.58 2.56 -18.25
C ASP A 206 7.17 3.94 -18.57
N ASN A 207 6.35 4.89 -19.05
CA ASN A 207 6.76 6.20 -19.51
C ASN A 207 5.88 7.35 -18.95
N CYS A 208 5.44 7.25 -17.70
CA CYS A 208 4.69 8.32 -17.04
C CYS A 208 5.61 9.52 -16.77
N ASP A 209 5.65 10.47 -17.70
CA ASP A 209 6.14 11.81 -17.45
C ASP A 209 5.37 12.41 -16.27
N LEU A 210 6.08 13.09 -15.37
CA LEU A 210 5.54 13.74 -14.16
C LEU A 210 4.56 14.87 -14.53
N VAL A 211 3.32 14.55 -14.87
CA VAL A 211 2.32 15.56 -15.21
C VAL A 211 1.37 15.76 -14.03
N HIS A 212 1.86 16.39 -12.95
CA HIS A 212 1.07 17.32 -12.13
C HIS A 212 2.03 18.17 -11.26
N ALA A 213 2.57 19.22 -11.88
CA ALA A 213 3.01 20.41 -11.16
C ALA A 213 1.76 21.12 -10.61
N ALA A 214 1.26 20.66 -9.47
CA ALA A 214 0.38 21.43 -8.61
C ALA A 214 1.19 21.81 -7.37
N ASP A 215 1.57 23.08 -7.37
CA ASP A 215 2.24 23.87 -6.35
C ASP A 215 1.58 23.69 -4.97
N ASP A 216 2.05 22.72 -4.18
CA ASP A 216 1.89 22.64 -2.73
C ASP A 216 2.80 21.52 -2.19
N ASP A 217 3.88 21.92 -1.52
CA ASP A 217 4.98 21.11 -0.98
C ASP A 217 4.57 19.81 -0.27
N LEU A 218 4.35 18.74 -1.05
CA LEU A 218 4.27 17.38 -0.54
C LEU A 218 5.69 16.81 -0.45
N ASN A 219 6.48 17.36 0.46
CA ASN A 219 7.88 16.96 0.58
C ASN A 219 7.98 15.59 1.27
N TRP A 220 8.42 14.58 0.51
CA TRP A 220 8.78 13.23 0.98
C TRP A 220 9.64 13.23 2.25
N ALA A 221 10.37 14.32 2.51
CA ALA A 221 11.10 14.57 3.75
C ALA A 221 10.28 14.30 5.03
N ASN A 222 8.97 14.55 5.03
CA ASN A 222 8.13 14.30 6.21
C ASN A 222 7.88 12.81 6.46
N VAL A 223 7.71 12.03 5.40
CA VAL A 223 7.58 10.57 5.46
C VAL A 223 8.93 9.96 5.84
N ASP A 224 10.02 10.47 5.25
CA ASP A 224 11.39 10.06 5.59
C ASP A 224 11.73 10.34 7.05
N LYS A 225 11.36 11.51 7.58
CA LYS A 225 11.51 11.83 9.00
C LYS A 225 10.72 10.87 9.89
N ALA A 226 9.49 10.51 9.52
CA ALA A 226 8.64 9.63 10.31
C ALA A 226 9.15 8.18 10.40
N ILE A 227 9.78 7.68 9.33
CA ILE A 227 10.44 6.36 9.31
C ILE A 227 11.93 6.45 9.70
N GLY A 228 12.41 7.64 10.09
CA GLY A 228 13.80 7.94 10.46
C GLY A 228 14.82 7.81 9.33
N ALA A 229 14.42 7.89 8.05
CA ALA A 229 15.27 7.77 6.86
C ALA A 229 16.09 9.04 6.55
N THR A 230 16.27 9.91 7.55
CA THR A 230 17.15 11.09 7.51
C THR A 230 18.36 10.87 8.40
#